data_AF-A0A2R6FDM2-F1
#
_entry.id   AF-A0A2R6FDM2-F1
#
_cell.length_a   1.000
_cell.length_b   1.000
_cell.length_c   1.000
_cell.angle_alpha   90.00
_cell.angle_beta   90.00
_cell.angle_gamma   90.00
#
_symmetry.space_group_name_H-M   'P 1'
#
loop_
_entity.id
_entity.type
_entity.pdbx_description
1 polymer ?
#
loop_
_entity_poly.entity_id
_entity_poly.type
_entity_poly.pdbx_seq_one_letter_code
_entity_poly.pdbx_strand_id
1 'polypeptide(L)'
;MESNTDWTDYIDDYDGIEESDWYDDHRDLYVQIPDLLNRVPGTFSSGVHIEGLDATDVFGLNEVLASSVENQVVNSLDNLKPSLNLGEEYRDYEFVRQSQTFPDVLLTDSSDADGESLMGIELKCWYLLAKEGDPSFRFKTTPAACAPQDLLVIYPWTLDNIVTGSPEIFRPFVMPAKFASMYVDYYWQELKDWRSTNPNN
;
A
#
# COMPACT_ATOMS: atom_id res chain seq x y z
N MET A 1 -27.46 5.77 7.81
CA MET A 1 -26.35 6.55 8.43
C MET A 1 -25.50 5.53 9.14
N GLU A 2 -24.68 4.83 8.37
CA GLU A 2 -23.71 3.89 8.93
C GLU A 2 -22.56 4.72 9.50
N SER A 3 -22.14 4.36 10.69
CA SER A 3 -21.07 5.02 11.43
C SER A 3 -19.81 5.01 10.59
N ASN A 4 -19.31 6.21 10.31
CA ASN A 4 -17.98 6.47 9.82
C ASN A 4 -17.01 6.12 10.96
N THR A 5 -16.72 4.83 11.14
CA THR A 5 -15.62 4.41 12.00
C THR A 5 -14.35 4.84 11.29
N ASP A 6 -13.68 5.84 11.84
CA ASP A 6 -12.41 6.34 11.34
C ASP A 6 -11.38 5.23 11.50
N TRP A 7 -10.75 4.81 10.41
CA TRP A 7 -9.81 3.67 10.43
C TRP A 7 -8.55 3.97 11.25
N THR A 8 -8.32 5.24 11.58
CA THR A 8 -7.26 5.71 12.48
C THR A 8 -7.35 5.07 13.87
N ASP A 9 -8.56 4.83 14.38
CA ASP A 9 -8.77 4.28 15.73
C ASP A 9 -8.20 2.86 15.91
N TYR A 10 -7.92 2.14 14.82
CA TYR A 10 -7.32 0.79 14.84
C TYR A 10 -5.81 0.77 14.61
N ILE A 11 -5.24 1.85 14.09
CA ILE A 11 -3.81 1.97 13.82
C ILE A 11 -3.06 2.41 15.08
N ASP A 12 -3.69 3.23 15.91
CA ASP A 12 -3.01 3.93 17.01
C ASP A 12 -2.56 3.01 18.18
N ASP A 13 -3.19 1.85 18.39
CA ASP A 13 -2.95 1.03 19.61
C ASP A 13 -2.13 -0.26 19.38
N TYR A 14 -1.80 -0.63 18.11
CA TYR A 14 -1.33 -2.00 17.81
C TYR A 14 0.13 -2.15 17.35
N ASP A 15 0.79 -1.10 16.85
CA ASP A 15 2.15 -1.24 16.27
C ASP A 15 3.29 -0.71 17.17
N GLY A 16 2.95 0.03 18.23
CA GLY A 16 3.93 0.64 19.15
C GLY A 16 4.74 1.78 18.54
N ILE A 17 4.34 2.29 17.37
CA ILE A 17 5.02 3.41 16.69
C ILE A 17 4.94 4.68 17.55
N GLU A 18 3.83 4.92 18.24
CA GLU A 18 3.63 6.10 19.09
C GLU A 18 4.61 6.19 20.26
N GLU A 19 5.24 5.07 20.64
CA GLU A 19 6.25 5.01 21.69
C GLU A 19 7.69 5.08 21.15
N SER A 20 7.87 5.26 19.84
CA SER A 20 9.18 5.27 19.19
C SER A 20 9.74 6.68 19.03
N ASP A 21 11.07 6.84 19.25
CA ASP A 21 11.79 8.09 19.00
C ASP A 21 11.55 8.61 17.56
N TRP A 22 11.43 7.69 16.59
CA TRP A 22 11.13 8.04 15.20
C TRP A 22 9.78 8.76 15.06
N TYR A 23 8.74 8.30 15.76
CA TYR A 23 7.43 8.93 15.68
C TYR A 23 7.43 10.31 16.28
N ASP A 24 8.10 10.51 17.41
CA ASP A 24 8.25 11.84 18.02
C ASP A 24 8.93 12.82 17.05
N ASP A 25 9.95 12.37 16.33
CA ASP A 25 10.70 13.19 15.36
C ASP A 25 9.94 13.40 14.03
N HIS A 26 9.08 12.45 13.62
CA HIS A 26 8.47 12.42 12.28
C HIS A 26 6.94 12.35 12.26
N ARG A 27 6.28 12.66 13.38
CA ARG A 27 4.82 12.56 13.55
C ARG A 27 4.02 13.24 12.44
N ASP A 28 4.38 14.48 12.12
CA ASP A 28 3.65 15.29 11.15
C ASP A 28 3.73 14.71 9.73
N LEU A 29 4.85 14.07 9.40
CA LEU A 29 5.00 13.29 8.17
C LEU A 29 4.07 12.09 8.23
N TYR A 30 4.19 11.24 9.26
CA TYR A 30 3.46 9.97 9.36
C TYR A 30 1.94 10.16 9.27
N VAL A 31 1.40 11.17 9.97
CA VAL A 31 -0.04 11.47 9.97
C VAL A 31 -0.52 12.00 8.61
N GLN A 32 0.32 12.69 7.84
CA GLN A 32 -0.06 13.24 6.52
C GLN A 32 0.08 12.24 5.37
N ILE A 33 0.84 11.16 5.55
CA ILE A 33 1.04 10.14 4.50
C ILE A 33 -0.28 9.45 4.09
N PRO A 34 -1.17 9.01 5.00
CA PRO A 34 -2.48 8.48 4.62
C PRO A 34 -3.32 9.45 3.77
N ASP A 35 -3.28 10.74 4.08
CA ASP A 35 -3.96 11.76 3.27
C ASP A 35 -3.36 11.89 1.87
N LEU A 36 -2.03 11.82 1.77
CA LEU A 36 -1.33 11.78 0.48
C LEU A 36 -1.78 10.58 -0.36
N LEU A 37 -1.78 9.38 0.24
CA LEU A 37 -2.18 8.13 -0.40
C LEU A 37 -3.64 8.21 -0.89
N ASN A 38 -4.54 8.78 -0.10
CA ASN A 38 -5.94 8.99 -0.50
C ASN A 38 -6.12 9.93 -1.69
N ARG A 39 -5.14 10.81 -1.98
CA ARG A 39 -5.18 11.76 -3.10
C ARG A 39 -4.60 11.20 -4.40
N VAL A 40 -3.80 10.13 -4.35
CA VAL A 40 -3.18 9.49 -5.51
C VAL A 40 -4.18 9.14 -6.62
N PRO A 41 -5.38 8.58 -6.35
CA PRO A 41 -6.35 8.31 -7.41
C PRO A 41 -6.77 9.53 -8.23
N GLY A 42 -6.76 10.72 -7.63
CA GLY A 42 -7.13 11.97 -8.30
C GLY A 42 -6.08 12.52 -9.27
N THR A 43 -4.82 12.05 -9.17
CA THR A 43 -3.72 12.43 -10.07
C THR A 43 -3.18 11.26 -10.88
N PHE A 44 -3.74 10.07 -10.69
CA PHE A 44 -3.33 8.87 -11.40
C PHE A 44 -3.62 9.00 -12.89
N SER A 45 -2.61 8.66 -13.69
CA SER A 45 -2.74 8.58 -15.14
C SER A 45 -1.86 7.45 -15.64
N SER A 46 -2.40 6.64 -16.54
CA SER A 46 -1.68 5.54 -17.16
C SER A 46 -1.63 5.75 -18.68
N GLY A 47 -0.44 5.60 -19.25
CA GLY A 47 -0.27 5.50 -20.71
C GLY A 47 -0.61 4.11 -21.26
N VAL A 48 -0.95 3.15 -20.41
CA VAL A 48 -1.35 1.80 -20.81
C VAL A 48 -2.79 1.83 -21.28
N HIS A 49 -3.03 1.29 -22.48
CA HIS A 49 -4.37 1.08 -23.03
C HIS A 49 -4.49 -0.34 -23.56
N ILE A 50 -5.53 -1.05 -23.16
CA ILE A 50 -5.71 -2.48 -23.42
C ILE A 50 -6.91 -2.70 -24.33
N GLU A 51 -6.70 -3.29 -25.49
CA GLU A 51 -7.77 -3.65 -26.42
C GLU A 51 -7.65 -5.11 -26.86
N GLY A 52 -8.78 -5.74 -27.20
CA GLY A 52 -8.79 -7.05 -27.86
C GLY A 52 -8.45 -8.23 -26.97
N LEU A 53 -8.64 -8.12 -25.64
CA LEU A 53 -8.50 -9.23 -24.70
C LEU A 53 -9.87 -9.78 -24.28
N ASP A 54 -9.96 -11.10 -24.15
CA ASP A 54 -11.09 -11.73 -23.47
C ASP A 54 -11.00 -11.47 -21.96
N ALA A 55 -12.17 -11.37 -21.30
CA ALA A 55 -12.26 -11.11 -19.86
C ALA A 55 -11.46 -12.11 -19.01
N THR A 56 -11.32 -13.34 -19.48
CA THR A 56 -10.55 -14.41 -18.81
C THR A 56 -9.04 -14.17 -18.87
N ASP A 57 -8.56 -13.47 -19.89
CA ASP A 57 -7.14 -13.23 -20.13
C ASP A 57 -6.61 -12.05 -19.30
N VAL A 58 -7.49 -11.11 -18.92
CA VAL A 58 -7.17 -10.03 -17.99
C VAL A 58 -6.62 -10.57 -16.67
N PHE A 59 -7.17 -11.69 -16.18
CA PHE A 59 -6.66 -12.34 -14.97
C PHE A 59 -5.25 -12.91 -15.16
N GLY A 60 -4.93 -13.42 -16.35
CA GLY A 60 -3.59 -13.89 -16.70
C GLY A 60 -2.55 -12.78 -16.82
N LEU A 61 -2.99 -11.55 -17.10
CA LEU A 61 -2.12 -10.37 -17.22
C LEU A 61 -2.08 -9.51 -15.95
N ASN A 62 -2.80 -9.90 -14.89
CA ASN A 62 -2.96 -9.10 -13.69
C ASN A 62 -1.61 -8.70 -13.06
N GLU A 63 -0.62 -9.60 -13.00
CA GLU A 63 0.69 -9.29 -12.42
C GLU A 63 1.44 -8.20 -13.21
N VAL A 64 1.42 -8.29 -14.54
CA VAL A 64 2.08 -7.31 -15.42
C VAL A 64 1.39 -5.94 -15.32
N LEU A 65 0.06 -5.94 -15.32
CA LEU A 65 -0.74 -4.72 -15.23
C LEU A 65 -0.64 -4.08 -13.85
N ALA A 66 -0.68 -4.88 -12.78
CA ALA A 66 -0.46 -4.41 -11.41
C ALA A 66 0.91 -3.73 -11.27
N SER A 67 1.98 -4.33 -11.80
CA SER A 67 3.32 -3.72 -11.77
C SER A 67 3.36 -2.35 -12.48
N SER A 68 2.66 -2.23 -13.61
CA SER A 68 2.52 -0.94 -14.31
C SER A 68 1.72 0.08 -13.51
N VAL A 69 0.64 -0.34 -12.85
CA VAL A 69 -0.17 0.52 -11.98
C VAL A 69 0.66 0.99 -10.78
N GLU A 70 1.43 0.10 -10.15
CA GLU A 70 2.32 0.43 -9.04
C GLU A 70 3.36 1.49 -9.42
N ASN A 71 3.95 1.41 -10.63
CA ASN A 71 4.89 2.44 -11.10
C ASN A 71 4.22 3.82 -11.18
N GLN A 72 2.98 3.86 -11.67
CA GLN A 72 2.24 5.11 -11.78
C GLN A 72 1.78 5.64 -10.42
N VAL A 73 1.46 4.76 -9.47
CA VAL A 73 1.18 5.15 -8.08
C VAL A 73 2.39 5.85 -7.46
N VAL A 74 3.60 5.30 -7.62
CA VAL A 74 4.83 5.94 -7.09
C VAL A 74 5.06 7.31 -7.73
N ASN A 75 4.91 7.42 -9.05
CA ASN A 75 5.00 8.70 -9.74
C ASN A 75 3.96 9.71 -9.22
N SER A 76 2.72 9.27 -8.98
CA SER A 76 1.67 10.13 -8.41
C SER A 76 1.97 10.56 -6.98
N LEU A 77 2.54 9.69 -6.15
CA LEU A 77 2.97 10.02 -4.78
C LEU A 77 4.03 11.11 -4.78
N ASP A 78 5.07 10.93 -5.58
CA ASP A 78 6.18 11.89 -5.66
C ASP A 78 5.71 13.27 -6.17
N ASN A 79 4.83 13.29 -7.18
CA ASN A 79 4.21 14.53 -7.66
C ASN A 79 3.32 15.24 -6.62
N LEU A 80 2.69 14.48 -5.72
CA LEU A 80 1.84 15.03 -4.68
C LEU A 80 2.62 15.45 -3.44
N LYS A 81 3.79 14.87 -3.16
CA LYS A 81 4.61 15.13 -1.96
C LYS A 81 4.87 16.63 -1.71
N PRO A 82 5.17 17.49 -2.71
CA PRO A 82 5.34 18.93 -2.49
C PRO A 82 4.11 19.65 -1.91
N SER A 83 2.93 19.02 -1.95
CA SER A 83 1.72 19.58 -1.35
C SER A 83 1.55 19.26 0.14
N LEU A 84 2.45 18.44 0.70
CA LEU A 84 2.51 18.20 2.13
C LEU A 84 3.08 19.44 2.82
N ASN A 85 2.49 19.84 3.95
CA ASN A 85 3.01 20.94 4.74
C ASN A 85 4.04 20.40 5.74
N LEU A 86 5.15 19.91 5.21
CA LEU A 86 6.27 19.34 5.95
C LEU A 86 7.44 20.30 5.80
N GLY A 87 8.13 20.61 6.90
CA GLY A 87 9.19 21.62 6.91
C GLY A 87 10.29 21.38 5.87
N GLU A 88 11.22 22.34 5.75
CA GLU A 88 12.34 22.28 4.79
C GLU A 88 13.19 21.01 4.89
N GLU A 89 13.19 20.33 6.04
CA GLU A 89 13.90 19.07 6.28
C GLU A 89 13.42 17.91 5.41
N TYR A 90 12.17 17.92 4.92
CA TYR A 90 11.63 16.88 4.03
C TYR A 90 11.67 17.28 2.55
N ARG A 91 12.25 18.44 2.23
CA ARG A 91 12.23 19.02 0.88
C ARG A 91 12.89 18.08 -0.14
N ASP A 92 14.05 17.55 0.21
CA ASP A 92 14.90 16.71 -0.65
C ASP A 92 14.56 15.21 -0.57
N TYR A 93 13.53 14.82 0.20
CA TYR A 93 13.03 13.45 0.22
C TYR A 93 12.18 13.14 -1.02
N GLU A 94 12.32 11.94 -1.56
CA GLU A 94 11.58 11.43 -2.72
C GLU A 94 11.08 10.00 -2.48
N PHE A 95 9.99 9.62 -3.16
CA PHE A 95 9.50 8.24 -3.14
C PHE A 95 10.21 7.42 -4.21
N VAL A 96 11.03 6.46 -3.80
CA VAL A 96 11.84 5.63 -4.69
C VAL A 96 11.31 4.20 -4.71
N ARG A 97 10.99 3.70 -5.90
CA ARG A 97 10.59 2.30 -6.08
C ARG A 97 11.79 1.37 -5.99
N GLN A 98 11.62 0.25 -5.29
CA GLN A 98 12.55 -0.87 -5.27
C GLN A 98 12.01 -2.04 -6.10
N SER A 99 12.91 -2.76 -6.78
CA SER A 99 12.57 -3.99 -7.49
C SER A 99 13.06 -5.17 -6.67
N GLN A 100 12.15 -6.12 -6.38
CA GLN A 100 12.46 -7.42 -5.76
C GLN A 100 12.94 -7.36 -4.30
N THR A 101 12.67 -6.26 -3.59
CA THR A 101 13.04 -6.09 -2.18
C THR A 101 11.85 -5.50 -1.41
N PHE A 102 11.66 -5.95 -0.18
CA PHE A 102 10.73 -5.31 0.76
C PHE A 102 11.45 -4.15 1.45
N PRO A 103 10.80 -2.99 1.63
CA PRO A 103 9.48 -2.64 1.09
C PRO A 103 9.54 -2.17 -0.38
N ASP A 104 8.42 -2.29 -1.10
CA ASP A 104 8.35 -1.96 -2.54
C ASP A 104 8.70 -0.48 -2.86
N VAL A 105 8.47 0.44 -1.93
CA VAL A 105 8.75 1.88 -2.06
C VAL A 105 9.39 2.40 -0.79
N LEU A 106 10.41 3.24 -0.94
CA LEU A 106 11.07 3.95 0.17
C LEU A 106 10.87 5.46 0.05
N LEU A 107 10.77 6.13 1.19
CA LEU A 107 10.97 7.58 1.27
C LEU A 107 12.42 7.85 1.65
N THR A 108 13.22 8.37 0.72
CA THR A 108 14.68 8.53 0.89
C THR A 108 15.11 9.96 0.63
N ASP A 109 16.16 10.42 1.32
CA ASP A 109 16.78 11.72 1.05
C ASP A 109 17.65 11.64 -0.21
N SER A 110 17.25 12.35 -1.27
CA SER A 110 18.02 12.40 -2.53
C SER A 110 19.38 13.07 -2.39
N SER A 111 19.62 13.82 -1.30
CA SER A 111 20.88 14.47 -1.00
C SER A 111 21.90 13.57 -0.28
N ASP A 112 21.43 12.45 0.30
CA ASP A 112 22.26 11.45 0.99
C ASP A 112 22.01 10.05 0.43
N ALA A 113 22.75 9.71 -0.62
CA ALA A 113 22.60 8.43 -1.32
C ALA A 113 22.95 7.20 -0.46
N ASP A 114 23.70 7.38 0.63
CA ASP A 114 24.05 6.32 1.58
C ASP A 114 23.19 6.38 2.86
N GLY A 115 22.25 7.32 2.94
CA GLY A 115 21.37 7.54 4.08
C GLY A 115 20.35 6.41 4.27
N GLU A 116 19.88 6.26 5.51
CA GLU A 116 18.80 5.33 5.83
C GLU A 116 17.46 5.86 5.28
N SER A 117 16.60 4.95 4.81
CA SER A 117 15.25 5.32 4.39
C SER A 117 14.42 5.74 5.59
N LEU A 118 13.63 6.80 5.42
CA LEU A 118 12.82 7.34 6.49
C LEU A 118 11.64 6.43 6.84
N MET A 119 10.96 5.90 5.82
CA MET A 119 9.90 4.91 5.96
C MET A 119 9.72 4.11 4.67
N GLY A 120 9.08 2.95 4.79
CA GLY A 120 8.70 2.09 3.68
C GLY A 120 7.20 2.02 3.41
N ILE A 121 6.86 1.73 2.15
CA ILE A 121 5.52 1.35 1.73
C ILE A 121 5.62 0.03 0.97
N GLU A 122 5.02 -1.02 1.51
CA GLU A 122 4.70 -2.22 0.75
C GLU A 122 3.46 -1.93 -0.11
N LEU A 123 3.65 -1.90 -1.43
CA LEU A 123 2.65 -1.46 -2.37
C LEU A 123 2.06 -2.66 -3.11
N LYS A 124 0.74 -2.80 -3.07
CA LYS A 124 0.02 -3.82 -3.84
C LYS A 124 -1.08 -3.17 -4.67
N CYS A 125 -1.22 -3.63 -5.91
CA CYS A 125 -2.35 -3.25 -6.76
C CYS A 125 -3.22 -4.46 -7.07
N TRP A 126 -4.49 -4.42 -6.66
CA TRP A 126 -5.43 -5.52 -6.82
C TRP A 126 -6.49 -5.21 -7.86
N TYR A 127 -6.61 -6.07 -8.87
CA TYR A 127 -7.73 -5.96 -9.79
C TYR A 127 -9.05 -6.15 -9.02
N LEU A 128 -9.98 -5.21 -9.14
CA LEU A 128 -11.18 -5.11 -8.30
C LEU A 128 -12.06 -6.37 -8.35
N LEU A 129 -12.01 -7.10 -9.47
CA LEU A 129 -12.78 -8.34 -9.67
C LEU A 129 -11.96 -9.61 -9.37
N ALA A 130 -10.71 -9.48 -8.94
CA ALA A 130 -9.91 -10.62 -8.51
C ALA A 130 -10.50 -11.22 -7.22
N LYS A 131 -10.65 -12.54 -7.20
CA LYS A 131 -11.03 -13.26 -5.98
C LYS A 131 -9.79 -13.46 -5.12
N GLU A 132 -9.70 -12.77 -3.99
CA GLU A 132 -8.85 -13.17 -2.87
C GLU A 132 -9.60 -14.22 -2.06
N GLY A 133 -9.07 -15.45 -1.98
CA GLY A 133 -9.69 -16.56 -1.26
C GLY A 133 -9.32 -16.62 0.23
N ASP A 134 -8.16 -16.05 0.59
CA ASP A 134 -7.60 -16.01 1.93
C ASP A 134 -7.08 -14.59 2.21
N PRO A 135 -7.17 -14.07 3.44
CA PRO A 135 -6.70 -12.73 3.80
C PRO A 135 -5.17 -12.73 3.96
N SER A 136 -4.48 -13.06 2.87
CA SER A 136 -3.02 -13.16 2.81
C SER A 136 -2.35 -11.82 2.52
N PHE A 137 -3.11 -10.86 2.00
CA PHE A 137 -2.62 -9.64 1.37
C PHE A 137 -1.56 -9.85 0.25
N ARG A 138 -1.29 -11.12 -0.11
CA ARG A 138 -0.05 -11.56 -0.79
C ARG A 138 1.22 -11.10 -0.09
N PHE A 139 1.12 -10.85 1.21
CA PHE A 139 2.21 -10.40 2.07
C PHE A 139 3.06 -11.60 2.46
N LYS A 140 4.38 -11.49 2.26
CA LYS A 140 5.33 -12.58 2.52
C LYS A 140 6.42 -12.21 3.53
N THR A 141 6.51 -10.93 3.87
CA THR A 141 7.52 -10.41 4.80
C THR A 141 7.16 -10.80 6.23
N THR A 142 8.17 -11.10 7.04
CA THR A 142 7.98 -11.43 8.46
C THR A 142 7.85 -10.15 9.30
N PRO A 143 7.21 -10.19 10.48
CA PRO A 143 7.02 -8.98 11.29
C PRO A 143 8.36 -8.35 11.73
N ALA A 144 9.40 -9.15 11.87
CA ALA A 144 10.74 -8.70 12.27
C ALA A 144 11.49 -7.92 11.17
N ALA A 145 11.03 -8.03 9.91
CA ALA A 145 11.59 -7.29 8.78
C ALA A 145 10.83 -5.99 8.47
N CYS A 146 9.73 -5.72 9.18
CA CYS A 146 8.96 -4.49 9.04
C CYS A 146 9.43 -3.47 10.09
N ALA A 147 9.83 -2.27 9.65
CA ALA A 147 10.02 -1.16 10.55
C ALA A 147 8.65 -0.72 11.13
N PRO A 148 8.61 -0.15 12.36
CA PRO A 148 7.35 0.32 12.95
C PRO A 148 6.56 1.28 12.05
N GLN A 149 7.26 2.13 11.31
CA GLN A 149 6.68 3.13 10.41
C GLN A 149 6.31 2.62 9.02
N ASP A 150 6.58 1.36 8.69
CA ASP A 150 6.30 0.83 7.36
C ASP A 150 4.78 0.60 7.17
N LEU A 151 4.26 0.98 6.00
CA LEU A 151 2.84 0.82 5.67
C LEU A 151 2.62 -0.25 4.61
N LEU A 152 1.58 -1.06 4.77
CA LEU A 152 0.97 -1.82 3.68
C LEU A 152 -0.10 -0.95 3.01
N VAL A 153 0.02 -0.75 1.71
CA VAL A 153 -0.91 0.04 0.90
C VAL A 153 -1.41 -0.80 -0.25
N ILE A 154 -2.73 -0.92 -0.37
CA ILE A 154 -3.39 -1.68 -1.41
C ILE A 154 -4.29 -0.77 -2.23
N TYR A 155 -3.97 -0.54 -3.49
CA TYR A 155 -4.85 0.14 -4.44
C TYR A 155 -5.69 -0.88 -5.21
N PRO A 156 -7.03 -0.85 -5.07
CA PRO A 156 -7.88 -1.54 -6.02
C PRO A 156 -7.78 -0.85 -7.37
N TRP A 157 -7.82 -1.62 -8.47
CA TRP A 157 -7.78 -1.08 -9.83
C TRP A 157 -8.70 -1.83 -10.78
N THR A 158 -9.15 -1.15 -11.84
CA THR A 158 -9.94 -1.72 -12.94
C THR A 158 -9.46 -1.15 -14.27
N LEU A 159 -10.00 -1.65 -15.38
CA LEU A 159 -9.99 -0.92 -16.64
C LEU A 159 -11.30 -0.12 -16.78
N ASP A 160 -11.24 1.05 -17.41
CA ASP A 160 -12.39 1.95 -17.59
C ASP A 160 -13.58 1.30 -18.34
N ASN A 161 -13.33 0.32 -19.23
CA ASN A 161 -14.34 -0.51 -19.87
C ASN A 161 -14.35 -1.95 -19.32
N ILE A 162 -14.06 -2.10 -18.03
CA ILE A 162 -14.02 -3.33 -17.22
C ILE A 162 -12.89 -4.28 -17.64
N VAL A 163 -12.91 -4.75 -18.88
CA VAL A 163 -11.95 -5.73 -19.45
C VAL A 163 -11.03 -5.13 -20.51
N THR A 164 -11.30 -3.89 -20.92
CA THR A 164 -10.51 -3.14 -21.91
C THR A 164 -10.41 -1.69 -21.49
N GLY A 165 -9.47 -0.98 -22.11
CA GLY A 165 -9.22 0.44 -21.96
C GLY A 165 -8.09 0.76 -20.99
N SER A 166 -8.20 1.89 -20.31
CA SER A 166 -7.10 2.41 -19.48
C SER A 166 -7.27 2.02 -18.00
N PRO A 167 -6.18 1.73 -17.27
CA PRO A 167 -6.25 1.49 -15.84
C PRO A 167 -6.82 2.69 -15.08
N GLU A 168 -7.70 2.42 -14.13
CA GLU A 168 -8.18 3.34 -13.10
C GLU A 168 -7.92 2.72 -11.74
N ILE A 169 -7.54 3.54 -10.75
CA ILE A 169 -7.35 3.11 -9.37
C ILE A 169 -8.39 3.75 -8.45
N PHE A 170 -8.67 3.09 -7.33
CA PHE A 170 -9.62 3.54 -6.32
C PHE A 170 -8.91 3.94 -5.03
N ARG A 171 -9.68 4.43 -4.05
CA ARG A 171 -9.17 4.73 -2.71
C ARG A 171 -8.39 3.53 -2.15
N PRO A 172 -7.18 3.74 -1.61
CA PRO A 172 -6.39 2.65 -1.07
C PRO A 172 -6.95 2.13 0.25
N PHE A 173 -6.67 0.87 0.52
CA PHE A 173 -6.64 0.33 1.87
C PHE A 173 -5.22 0.50 2.44
N VAL A 174 -5.11 1.03 3.67
CA VAL A 174 -3.84 1.37 4.31
C VAL A 174 -3.82 0.79 5.72
N MET A 175 -2.72 0.16 6.12
CA MET A 175 -2.49 -0.33 7.48
C MET A 175 -0.99 -0.45 7.78
N PRO A 176 -0.55 -0.55 9.04
CA PRO A 176 0.84 -0.85 9.36
C PRO A 176 1.29 -2.21 8.77
N ALA A 177 2.44 -2.24 8.10
CA ALA A 177 2.96 -3.43 7.42
C ALA A 177 3.27 -4.55 8.43
N LYS A 178 3.82 -4.18 9.59
CA LYS A 178 4.10 -5.11 10.68
C LYS A 178 2.83 -5.80 11.19
N PHE A 179 1.76 -5.02 11.38
CA PHE A 179 0.47 -5.56 11.80
C PHE A 179 -0.13 -6.48 10.71
N ALA A 180 -0.04 -6.10 9.43
CA ALA A 180 -0.47 -6.96 8.33
C ALA A 180 0.25 -8.32 8.34
N SER A 181 1.57 -8.31 8.55
CA SER A 181 2.39 -9.51 8.68
C SER A 181 1.92 -10.43 9.81
N MET A 182 1.71 -9.86 11.00
CA MET A 182 1.24 -10.59 12.18
C MET A 182 -0.15 -11.18 11.96
N TYR A 183 -1.04 -10.45 11.28
CA TYR A 183 -2.37 -10.93 10.96
C TYR A 183 -2.35 -12.11 9.99
N VAL A 184 -1.47 -12.09 8.98
CA VAL A 184 -1.27 -13.22 8.06
C VAL A 184 -0.78 -14.44 8.82
N ASP A 185 0.22 -14.29 9.70
CA ASP A 185 0.71 -15.38 10.55
C ASP A 185 -0.39 -15.97 11.43
N TYR A 186 -1.16 -15.11 12.11
CA TYR A 186 -2.29 -15.51 12.93
C TYR A 186 -3.36 -16.25 12.12
N TYR A 187 -3.67 -15.78 10.91
CA TYR A 187 -4.64 -16.43 10.04
C TYR A 187 -4.23 -17.88 9.73
N TRP A 188 -2.97 -18.10 9.34
CA TRP A 188 -2.48 -19.42 8.98
C TRP A 188 -2.30 -20.35 10.19
N GLN A 189 -1.91 -19.81 11.34
CA GLN A 189 -1.65 -20.61 12.54
C GLN A 189 -2.93 -20.98 13.30
N GLU A 190 -3.90 -20.07 13.36
CA GLU A 190 -5.03 -20.19 14.30
C GLU A 190 -6.39 -20.23 13.58
N LEU A 191 -6.61 -19.37 12.57
CA LEU A 191 -7.94 -19.19 11.98
C LEU A 191 -8.28 -20.19 10.87
N LYS A 192 -7.29 -20.62 10.09
CA LYS A 192 -7.52 -21.54 8.97
C LYS A 192 -8.07 -22.88 9.44
N ASP A 193 -7.45 -23.44 10.47
CA ASP A 193 -7.88 -24.70 11.05
C ASP A 193 -9.23 -24.54 11.74
N TRP A 194 -9.45 -23.42 12.44
CA TRP A 194 -10.75 -23.09 13.03
C TRP A 194 -11.88 -22.99 11.99
N ARG A 195 -11.66 -22.31 10.84
CA ARG A 195 -12.65 -22.24 9.74
C ARG A 195 -12.93 -23.62 9.16
N SER A 196 -11.91 -24.49 9.08
CA SER A 196 -12.08 -25.86 8.60
C SER A 196 -12.94 -26.70 9.56
N THR A 197 -12.89 -26.45 10.86
CA THR A 197 -13.68 -27.14 11.88
C THR A 197 -15.06 -26.51 12.13
N ASN A 198 -15.28 -25.26 11.70
CA ASN A 198 -16.49 -24.49 11.95
C ASN A 198 -17.00 -23.75 10.69
N PRO A 199 -17.40 -24.47 9.62
CA PRO A 199 -17.67 -23.89 8.29
C PRO A 199 -18.94 -23.01 8.18
N ASN A 200 -19.74 -22.89 9.24
CA ASN A 200 -21.03 -22.18 9.24
C ASN A 200 -21.06 -20.92 10.13
N ASN A 201 -19.90 -20.43 10.59
CA ASN A 201 -19.75 -19.15 11.28
C ASN A 201 -19.10 -18.12 10.36
#